data_AF-A0A8C3KQA0-F1
#
_entry.id   AF-A0A8C3KQA0-F1
#
_cell.length_a   1.000
_cell.length_b   1.000
_cell.length_c   1.000
_cell.angle_alpha   90.00
_cell.angle_beta   90.00
_cell.angle_gamma   90.00
#
_symmetry.space_group_name_H-M   'P 1'
#
loop_
_entity.id
_entity.type
_entity.pdbx_description
1 polymer ?
#
loop_
_entity_poly.entity_id
_entity_poly.type
_entity_poly.pdbx_seq_one_letter_code
_entity_poly.pdbx_strand_id
1 'polypeptide(L)'
;GSRTSVKGREDLTKVYITADSFDYKTFFVKVGLNSKSKDQLAQVFGILDQDRSGFIEEDELKLFLQNFSASARALTDAETKAFLAAGDSDGDGRIGVDGNFNTMLGKSSYYTKFKQSTGL
;
A
#
# COMPACT_ATOMS: atom_id res chain seq x y z
N GLY A 1 -37.66 -12.09 -2.36
CA GLY A 1 -36.46 -11.92 -1.50
C GLY A 1 -35.23 -11.97 -2.37
N SER A 2 -34.59 -10.83 -2.59
CA SER A 2 -33.42 -10.72 -3.47
C SER A 2 -32.21 -11.40 -2.83
N ARG A 3 -31.88 -12.62 -3.27
CA ARG A 3 -30.54 -13.20 -3.07
C ARG A 3 -29.64 -12.69 -4.19
N THR A 4 -29.00 -11.56 -3.98
CA THR A 4 -27.79 -11.21 -4.72
C THR A 4 -26.66 -12.08 -4.17
N SER A 5 -26.54 -13.32 -4.68
CA SER A 5 -25.35 -14.13 -4.45
C SER A 5 -24.16 -13.41 -5.07
N VAL A 6 -23.28 -12.95 -4.20
CA VAL A 6 -22.01 -12.27 -4.46
C VAL A 6 -21.18 -13.03 -5.50
N LYS A 7 -21.23 -12.57 -6.75
CA LYS A 7 -20.33 -13.03 -7.81
C LYS A 7 -18.92 -12.49 -7.50
N GLY A 8 -18.04 -13.39 -7.05
CA GLY A 8 -16.59 -13.27 -7.17
C GLY A 8 -15.92 -12.04 -6.55
N ARG A 9 -15.77 -12.00 -5.22
CA ARG A 9 -14.53 -11.44 -4.68
C ARG A 9 -13.51 -12.58 -4.72
N GLU A 10 -12.58 -12.51 -5.66
CA GLU A 10 -11.41 -13.39 -5.62
C GLU A 10 -10.82 -13.28 -4.21
N ASP A 11 -10.65 -14.42 -3.55
CA ASP A 11 -9.98 -14.47 -2.26
C ASP A 11 -8.56 -13.94 -2.48
N LEU A 12 -8.31 -12.70 -2.07
CA LEU A 12 -7.04 -12.02 -2.30
C LEU A 12 -5.88 -12.78 -1.66
N THR A 13 -6.16 -13.60 -0.64
CA THR A 13 -5.17 -14.49 -0.02
C THR A 13 -4.71 -15.60 -0.95
N LYS A 14 -5.55 -16.03 -1.92
CA LYS A 14 -5.21 -17.04 -2.94
C LYS A 14 -4.45 -16.48 -4.13
N VAL A 15 -4.54 -15.18 -4.38
CA VAL A 15 -3.89 -14.53 -5.53
C VAL A 15 -2.38 -14.37 -5.32
N TYR A 16 -1.94 -14.20 -4.07
CA TYR A 16 -0.55 -13.94 -3.72
C TYR A 16 0.14 -15.11 -2.99
N ILE A 17 -0.33 -16.34 -3.19
CA ILE A 17 0.32 -17.55 -2.64
C ILE A 17 1.63 -17.90 -3.36
N THR A 18 1.76 -17.49 -4.62
CA THR A 18 2.96 -17.74 -5.42
C THR A 18 4.02 -16.70 -5.08
N ALA A 19 5.26 -17.16 -4.85
CA ALA A 19 6.40 -16.27 -4.71
C ALA A 19 6.63 -15.46 -5.99
N ASP A 20 7.11 -14.23 -5.84
CA ASP A 20 7.46 -13.30 -6.94
C ASP A 20 6.30 -12.93 -7.87
N SER A 21 5.06 -13.10 -7.39
CA SER A 21 3.84 -12.72 -8.12
C SER A 21 3.14 -11.49 -7.53
N PHE A 22 3.67 -10.90 -6.47
CA PHE A 22 3.09 -9.72 -5.83
C PHE A 22 3.37 -8.45 -6.64
N ASP A 23 2.30 -7.72 -6.96
CA ASP A 23 2.36 -6.39 -7.56
C ASP A 23 1.57 -5.41 -6.70
N TYR A 24 2.26 -4.45 -6.08
CA TYR A 24 1.67 -3.52 -5.12
C TYR A 24 0.57 -2.66 -5.75
N LYS A 25 0.70 -2.27 -7.03
CA LYS A 25 -0.29 -1.45 -7.73
C LYS A 25 -1.61 -2.20 -7.88
N THR A 26 -1.55 -3.42 -8.40
CA THR A 26 -2.70 -4.30 -8.56
C THR A 26 -3.32 -4.63 -7.21
N PHE A 27 -2.50 -4.89 -6.19
CA PHE A 27 -2.98 -5.09 -4.83
C PHE A 27 -3.82 -3.91 -4.35
N PHE A 28 -3.28 -2.69 -4.40
CA PHE A 28 -3.97 -1.49 -3.94
C PHE A 28 -5.29 -1.21 -4.66
N VAL A 29 -5.36 -1.51 -5.95
CA VAL A 29 -6.62 -1.44 -6.71
C VAL A 29 -7.60 -2.50 -6.21
N LYS A 30 -7.16 -3.75 -6.08
CA LYS A 30 -8.00 -4.89 -5.66
C LYS A 30 -8.56 -4.73 -4.24
N VAL A 31 -7.77 -4.20 -3.29
CA VAL A 31 -8.23 -3.92 -1.91
C VAL A 31 -8.92 -2.55 -1.77
N GLY A 32 -8.96 -1.75 -2.83
CA GLY A 32 -9.60 -0.43 -2.85
C GLY A 32 -8.85 0.67 -2.09
N LEU A 33 -7.58 0.46 -1.74
CA LEU A 33 -6.74 1.47 -1.07
C LEU A 33 -6.51 2.70 -1.95
N ASN A 34 -6.49 2.53 -3.28
CA ASN A 34 -6.37 3.64 -4.24
C ASN A 34 -7.52 4.68 -4.13
N SER A 35 -8.63 4.35 -3.48
CA SER A 35 -9.83 5.20 -3.38
C SER A 35 -10.03 5.81 -1.99
N LYS A 36 -9.20 5.44 -1.01
CA LYS A 36 -9.32 5.88 0.40
C LYS A 36 -8.94 7.35 0.61
N SER A 37 -9.50 8.00 1.62
CA SER A 37 -9.09 9.36 1.99
C SER A 37 -7.67 9.39 2.56
N LYS A 38 -7.06 10.57 2.67
CA LYS A 38 -5.75 10.73 3.32
C LYS A 38 -5.75 10.18 4.75
N ASP A 39 -6.79 10.47 5.53
CA ASP A 39 -6.90 10.00 6.92
C ASP A 39 -6.97 8.47 7.01
N GLN A 40 -7.72 7.83 6.10
CA GLN A 40 -7.78 6.37 6.03
C GLN A 40 -6.44 5.77 5.62
N LEU A 41 -5.66 6.44 4.76
CA LEU A 41 -4.33 5.99 4.41
C LEU A 41 -3.32 6.18 5.54
N ALA A 42 -3.44 7.25 6.33
CA ALA A 42 -2.65 7.43 7.54
C ALA A 42 -2.95 6.33 8.58
N GLN A 43 -4.21 5.89 8.70
CA GLN A 43 -4.57 4.73 9.52
C GLN A 43 -3.91 3.44 9.02
N VAL A 44 -3.91 3.20 7.71
CA VAL A 44 -3.22 2.03 7.13
C VAL A 44 -1.73 2.12 7.37
N PHE A 45 -1.12 3.30 7.19
CA PHE A 45 0.28 3.53 7.48
C PHE A 45 0.61 3.17 8.93
N GLY A 46 -0.17 3.65 9.90
CA GLY A 46 0.05 3.32 11.31
C GLY A 46 -0.24 1.86 11.71
N ILE A 47 -0.83 1.05 10.83
CA ILE A 47 -0.91 -0.41 11.01
C ILE A 47 0.37 -1.08 10.49
N LEU A 48 0.97 -0.54 9.42
CA LEU A 48 2.18 -1.05 8.81
C LEU A 48 3.43 -0.70 9.61
N ASP A 49 3.51 0.55 10.11
CA ASP A 49 4.53 1.04 11.03
C ASP A 49 4.25 0.49 12.44
N GLN A 50 4.73 -0.73 12.69
CA GLN A 50 4.47 -1.51 13.90
C GLN A 50 5.26 -0.96 15.09
N ASP A 51 6.49 -0.49 14.84
CA ASP A 51 7.36 0.07 15.86
C ASP A 51 7.07 1.56 16.18
N ARG A 52 6.25 2.21 15.33
CA ARG A 52 5.85 3.62 15.43
C ARG A 52 7.03 4.56 15.26
N SER A 53 7.99 4.20 14.44
CA SER A 53 9.12 5.04 14.06
C SER A 53 8.70 6.24 13.20
N GLY A 54 7.51 6.19 12.59
CA GLY A 54 7.05 7.15 11.59
C GLY A 54 7.44 6.77 10.16
N PHE A 55 8.04 5.60 9.99
CA PHE A 55 8.50 5.06 8.71
C PHE A 55 8.05 3.61 8.57
N ILE A 56 7.81 3.15 7.35
CA ILE A 56 7.69 1.72 7.08
C ILE A 56 9.05 1.21 6.62
N GLU A 57 9.64 0.31 7.40
CA GLU A 57 10.96 -0.27 7.12
C GLU A 57 10.85 -1.61 6.35
N GLU A 58 11.98 -2.13 5.87
CA GLU A 58 12.02 -3.36 5.05
C GLU A 58 11.37 -4.56 5.77
N ASP A 59 11.66 -4.76 7.06
CA ASP A 59 11.13 -5.87 7.86
C ASP A 59 9.61 -5.78 8.06
N GLU A 60 9.09 -4.57 8.20
CA GLU A 60 7.65 -4.32 8.32
C GLU A 60 6.94 -4.48 6.98
N LEU A 61 7.56 -3.98 5.91
CA LEU A 61 7.05 -4.11 4.55
C LEU A 61 7.00 -5.57 4.10
N LYS A 62 7.95 -6.40 4.56
CA LYS A 62 7.96 -7.84 4.31
C LYS A 62 6.72 -8.54 4.87
N LEU A 63 6.13 -8.01 5.94
CA LEU A 63 4.91 -8.52 6.56
C LEU A 63 3.64 -7.86 6.01
N PHE A 64 3.73 -7.02 4.98
CA PHE A 64 2.63 -6.22 4.44
C PHE A 64 1.35 -7.04 4.19
N LEU A 65 1.44 -8.19 3.53
CA LEU A 65 0.27 -9.05 3.25
C LEU A 65 -0.39 -9.59 4.52
N GLN A 66 0.38 -9.81 5.59
CA GLN A 66 -0.12 -10.37 6.85
C GLN A 66 -0.97 -9.39 7.64
N ASN A 67 -0.80 -8.08 7.40
CA ASN A 67 -1.68 -7.05 7.97
C ASN A 67 -3.13 -7.12 7.43
N PHE A 68 -3.35 -7.80 6.30
CA PHE A 68 -4.68 -8.02 5.73
C PHE A 68 -5.24 -9.43 6.00
N SER A 69 -4.35 -10.41 6.14
CA SER A 69 -4.71 -11.78 6.47
C SER A 69 -3.56 -12.46 7.20
N ALA A 70 -3.78 -12.84 8.45
CA ALA A 70 -2.76 -13.48 9.29
C ALA A 70 -2.19 -14.79 8.69
N SER A 71 -2.92 -15.45 7.77
CA SER A 71 -2.45 -16.65 7.07
C SER A 71 -1.71 -16.38 5.76
N ALA A 72 -1.54 -15.12 5.36
CA ALA A 72 -0.78 -14.77 4.17
C ALA A 72 0.73 -15.02 4.37
N ARG A 73 1.43 -15.32 3.28
CA ARG A 73 2.89 -15.39 3.31
C ARG A 73 3.50 -14.00 3.52
N ALA A 74 4.74 -13.97 4.00
CA ALA A 74 5.59 -12.80 3.87
C ALA A 74 5.93 -12.55 2.38
N LEU A 75 6.22 -11.30 2.05
CA LEU A 75 6.81 -10.95 0.76
C LEU A 75 8.20 -11.60 0.62
N THR A 76 8.58 -11.94 -0.61
CA THR A 76 9.96 -12.35 -0.90
C THR A 76 10.88 -11.13 -0.84
N ASP A 77 12.18 -11.33 -0.67
CA ASP A 77 13.13 -10.21 -0.65
C ASP A 77 13.11 -9.40 -1.95
N ALA A 78 12.84 -10.06 -3.09
CA ALA A 78 12.68 -9.39 -4.38
C ALA A 78 11.43 -8.49 -4.41
N GLU A 79 10.30 -9.00 -3.92
CA GLU A 79 9.04 -8.25 -3.82
C GLU A 79 9.14 -7.09 -2.83
N THR A 80 9.75 -7.33 -1.67
CA THR A 80 9.96 -6.28 -0.65
C THR A 80 10.83 -5.17 -1.21
N LYS A 81 11.95 -5.49 -1.86
CA LYS A 81 12.83 -4.48 -2.47
C LYS A 81 12.16 -3.70 -3.60
N ALA A 82 11.40 -4.38 -4.46
CA ALA A 82 10.65 -3.72 -5.53
C ALA A 82 9.57 -2.79 -4.97
N PHE A 83 8.91 -3.20 -3.88
CA PHE A 83 7.91 -2.37 -3.21
C PHE A 83 8.55 -1.20 -2.48
N LEU A 84 9.65 -1.41 -1.75
CA LEU A 84 10.40 -0.37 -1.07
C LEU A 84 10.87 0.71 -2.06
N ALA A 85 11.55 0.30 -3.14
CA ALA A 85 12.04 1.20 -4.19
C ALA A 85 10.92 2.02 -4.86
N ALA A 86 9.67 1.56 -4.81
CA ALA A 86 8.55 2.28 -5.39
C ALA A 86 8.05 3.46 -4.55
N GLY A 87 8.47 3.58 -3.29
CA GLY A 87 8.07 4.72 -2.45
C GLY A 87 9.11 5.17 -1.46
N ASP A 88 10.31 4.60 -1.45
CA ASP A 88 11.50 5.27 -0.96
C ASP A 88 11.97 6.29 -2.03
N SER A 89 11.41 7.50 -2.00
CA SER A 89 11.69 8.53 -3.01
C SER A 89 13.03 9.24 -2.81
N ASP A 90 13.56 9.21 -1.58
CA ASP A 90 14.76 9.92 -1.14
C ASP A 90 15.96 8.98 -0.92
N GLY A 91 15.76 7.67 -0.98
CA GLY A 91 16.82 6.65 -0.96
C GLY A 91 17.33 6.35 0.44
N ASP A 92 16.52 6.57 1.48
CA ASP A 92 16.91 6.34 2.88
C ASP A 92 16.66 4.90 3.36
N GLY A 93 16.08 4.06 2.48
CA GLY A 93 15.75 2.67 2.74
C GLY A 93 14.42 2.49 3.46
N ARG A 94 13.56 3.51 3.54
CA ARG A 94 12.29 3.47 4.27
C ARG A 94 11.19 4.22 3.51
N ILE A 95 9.93 4.01 3.88
CA ILE A 95 8.79 4.72 3.28
C ILE A 95 8.21 5.68 4.31
N GLY A 96 8.37 6.97 4.07
CA GLY A 96 7.74 8.02 4.88
C GLY A 96 6.23 8.17 4.62
N VAL A 97 5.51 8.66 5.63
CA VAL A 97 4.09 9.02 5.53
C VAL A 97 3.85 10.20 4.57
N ASP A 98 4.86 11.07 4.43
CA ASP A 98 4.80 12.32 3.69
C ASP A 98 5.01 12.11 2.19
N GLY A 99 3.92 11.88 1.47
CA GLY A 99 3.89 11.90 0.00
C GLY A 99 4.37 10.62 -0.68
N ASN A 100 5.32 9.91 -0.09
CA ASN A 100 5.88 8.65 -0.58
C ASN A 100 4.82 7.54 -0.70
N PHE A 101 4.09 7.25 0.38
CA PHE A 101 2.99 6.27 0.38
C PHE A 101 1.80 6.68 -0.52
N ASN A 102 1.47 7.97 -0.57
CA ASN A 102 0.40 8.50 -1.44
C ASN A 102 0.76 8.40 -2.94
N THR A 103 2.05 8.54 -3.27
CA THR A 103 2.55 8.43 -4.64
C THR A 103 2.41 7.00 -5.15
N MET A 104 2.73 6.00 -4.33
CA MET A 104 2.54 4.58 -4.68
C MET A 104 1.08 4.24 -5.02
N LEU A 105 0.12 4.93 -4.41
CA LEU A 105 -1.32 4.72 -4.62
C LEU A 105 -1.87 5.43 -5.87
N GLY A 106 -1.01 6.10 -6.65
CA GLY A 106 -1.41 6.85 -7.83
C GLY A 106 -2.25 8.10 -7.52
N LYS A 107 -2.26 8.58 -6.27
CA LYS A 107 -3.02 9.77 -5.85
C LYS A 107 -2.34 11.09 -6.17
N SER A 108 -1.30 11.06 -7.02
CA SER A 108 -0.65 12.25 -7.53
C SER A 108 -1.53 12.95 -8.57
N SER A 109 -2.47 13.81 -8.11
CA SER A 109 -2.87 14.97 -8.94
C SER A 109 -3.68 16.08 -8.26
N TYR A 110 -4.30 15.90 -7.10
CA TYR A 110 -5.16 16.98 -6.56
C TYR A 110 -4.39 18.09 -5.82
N TYR A 111 -3.18 17.84 -5.33
CA TYR A 111 -2.48 18.82 -4.46
C TYR A 111 -1.39 19.64 -5.17
N THR A 112 -0.74 19.10 -6.21
CA THR A 112 0.35 19.81 -6.90
C THR A 112 -0.14 20.93 -7.83
N LYS A 113 -1.35 20.80 -8.40
CA LYS A 113 -1.90 21.81 -9.32
C LYS A 113 -2.57 23.01 -8.62
N PHE A 114 -3.00 22.85 -7.36
CA PHE A 114 -3.63 23.94 -6.61
C PHE A 114 -2.61 24.91 -6.01
N LYS A 115 -1.45 24.45 -5.51
CA LYS A 115 -0.45 25.36 -4.93
C LYS A 115 0.35 26.18 -5.93
N GLN A 116 0.51 25.72 -7.17
CA GLN A 116 1.17 26.53 -8.22
C GLN A 116 0.22 27.55 -8.88
N SER A 117 -1.10 27.41 -8.72
CA SER A 117 -2.08 28.30 -9.36
C SER A 117 -2.65 29.39 -8.44
N THR A 118 -2.44 29.33 -7.12
CA THR A 118 -3.03 30.32 -6.19
C THR A 118 -2.08 31.41 -5.71
N GLY A 119 -0.78 31.37 -6.03
CA GLY A 119 0.14 32.49 -5.79
C GLY A 119 0.01 33.14 -4.40
N LEU A 120 -0.10 32.32 -3.35
CA LEU A 120 0.00 32.73 -1.94
C LEU A 120 1.21 32.05 -1.32
#